data_AF-A0A0D6R7Q6-F1
#
_entry.id   AF-A0A0D6R7Q6-F1
#
_cell.length_a   1.000
_cell.length_b   1.000
_cell.length_c   1.000
_cell.angle_alpha   90.00
_cell.angle_beta   90.00
_cell.angle_gamma   90.00
#
_symmetry.space_group_name_H-M   'P 1'
#
loop_
_entity.id
_entity.type
_entity.pdbx_description
1 polymer ?
#
loop_
_entity_poly.entity_id
_entity_poly.type
_entity_poly.pdbx_seq_one_letter_code
_entity_poly.pdbx_strand_id
1 'polypeptide(L)'
;MASEAKAGSLEEDYAKETKEVIERVRSTIDMDKADPNTSTAVAVLRETSNNWVAKYRREKQLAGKPSFSNMYSVLNAISGHYISFGPSAPIPAKRKARILEEMDTAEKALSRGR
;
A
#
# COMPACT_ATOMS: atom_id res chain seq x y z
N MET A 1 27.95 12.07 17.77
CA MET A 1 27.26 10.78 17.97
C MET A 1 26.02 10.78 17.08
N ALA A 2 26.11 10.18 15.90
CA ALA A 2 24.93 9.96 15.07
C ALA A 2 24.20 8.74 15.64
N SER A 3 22.94 8.91 16.01
CA SER A 3 22.09 7.81 16.46
C SER A 3 21.93 6.84 15.29
N GLU A 4 22.52 5.64 15.39
CA GLU A 4 22.13 4.52 14.55
C GLU A 4 20.64 4.26 14.82
N ALA A 5 19.81 4.48 13.80
CA ALA A 5 18.46 3.94 13.82
C ALA A 5 18.59 2.43 14.01
N LYS A 6 18.05 1.89 15.11
CA LYS A 6 18.04 0.46 15.38
C LYS A 6 17.37 -0.24 14.20
N ALA A 7 18.16 -0.97 13.40
CA ALA A 7 17.61 -1.79 12.32
C ALA A 7 16.61 -2.78 12.94
N GLY A 8 15.34 -2.68 12.56
CA GLY A 8 14.34 -3.67 12.94
C GLY A 8 14.67 -5.01 12.29
N SER A 9 14.15 -6.10 12.84
CA SER A 9 14.13 -7.36 12.10
C SER A 9 13.33 -7.17 10.81
N LEU A 10 13.60 -8.00 9.79
CA LEU A 10 12.88 -7.92 8.51
C LEU A 10 11.35 -7.98 8.70
N GLU A 11 10.87 -8.77 9.65
CA GLU A 11 9.44 -8.91 10.00
C GLU A 11 8.88 -7.65 10.68
N GLU A 12 9.64 -7.01 11.57
CA GLU A 12 9.22 -5.75 12.21
C GLU A 12 9.16 -4.61 11.20
N ASP A 13 10.19 -4.49 10.35
CA ASP A 13 10.21 -3.55 9.23
C ASP A 13 9.02 -3.80 8.30
N TYR A 14 8.79 -5.05 7.93
CA TYR A 14 7.67 -5.45 7.08
C TYR A 14 6.32 -5.05 7.69
N ALA A 15 6.11 -5.33 8.98
CA ALA A 15 4.88 -4.97 9.66
C ALA A 15 4.67 -3.46 9.75
N LYS A 16 5.73 -2.70 10.02
CA LYS A 16 5.69 -1.24 10.08
C LYS A 16 5.39 -0.64 8.70
N GLU A 17 6.19 -0.98 7.69
CA GLU A 17 6.08 -0.38 6.36
C GLU A 17 4.81 -0.82 5.63
N THR A 18 4.32 -2.04 5.88
CA THR A 18 3.02 -2.47 5.32
C THR A 18 1.86 -1.67 5.92
N LYS A 19 1.90 -1.32 7.21
CA LYS A 19 0.91 -0.41 7.82
C LYS A 19 0.96 0.99 7.20
N GLU A 20 2.17 1.54 7.00
CA GLU A 20 2.33 2.84 6.35
C GLU A 20 1.75 2.84 4.91
N VAL A 21 1.94 1.74 4.16
CA VAL A 21 1.33 1.58 2.83
C VAL A 21 -0.20 1.50 2.92
N ILE A 22 -0.75 0.76 3.87
CA ILE A 22 -2.21 0.66 4.10
C ILE A 22 -2.82 2.03 4.39
N GLU A 23 -2.21 2.79 5.32
CA GLU A 23 -2.64 4.15 5.67
C GLU A 23 -2.57 5.08 4.46
N ARG A 24 -1.49 4.97 3.67
CA ARG A 24 -1.37 5.77 2.45
C ARG A 24 -2.48 5.44 1.45
N VAL A 25 -2.74 4.15 1.20
CA VAL A 25 -3.84 3.72 0.33
C VAL A 25 -5.17 4.33 0.79
N ARG A 26 -5.54 4.18 2.07
CA ARG A 26 -6.77 4.77 2.64
C ARG A 26 -6.84 6.26 2.36
N SER A 27 -5.80 7.00 2.76
CA SER A 27 -5.77 8.46 2.62
C SER A 27 -5.91 8.92 1.17
N THR A 28 -5.25 8.25 0.21
CA THR A 28 -5.26 8.65 -1.21
C THR A 28 -6.61 8.36 -1.88
N ILE A 29 -7.20 7.18 -1.63
CA ILE A 29 -8.45 6.81 -2.31
C ILE A 29 -9.69 7.48 -1.70
N ASP A 30 -9.56 8.05 -0.50
CA ASP A 30 -10.58 8.84 0.19
C ASP A 30 -10.52 10.34 -0.11
N MET A 31 -9.52 10.83 -0.85
CA MET A 31 -9.44 12.24 -1.22
C MET A 31 -10.63 12.70 -2.08
N ASP A 32 -11.03 13.95 -1.88
CA ASP A 32 -12.03 14.58 -2.74
C ASP A 32 -11.47 14.74 -4.15
N LYS A 33 -12.31 14.46 -5.17
CA LYS A 33 -11.95 14.62 -6.59
C LYS A 33 -11.55 16.06 -6.96
N ALA A 34 -11.99 17.05 -6.18
CA ALA A 34 -11.67 18.46 -6.36
C ALA A 34 -10.41 18.87 -5.55
N ASP A 35 -9.83 17.99 -4.74
CA ASP A 35 -8.64 18.30 -3.96
C ASP A 35 -7.44 18.48 -4.91
N PRO A 36 -6.80 19.67 -4.91
CA PRO A 36 -5.66 19.94 -5.78
C PRO A 36 -4.44 19.05 -5.48
N ASN A 37 -4.37 18.44 -4.29
CA ASN A 37 -3.27 17.58 -3.87
C ASN A 37 -3.43 16.13 -4.35
N THR A 38 -4.54 15.77 -4.99
CA THR A 38 -4.82 14.37 -5.43
C THR A 38 -3.68 13.81 -6.29
N SER A 39 -3.20 14.59 -7.26
CA SER A 39 -2.11 14.15 -8.15
C SER A 39 -0.83 13.88 -7.38
N THR A 40 -0.49 14.77 -6.44
CA THR A 40 0.68 14.61 -5.56
C THR A 40 0.52 13.36 -4.69
N ALA A 41 -0.63 13.17 -4.04
CA ALA A 41 -0.89 12.01 -3.19
C ALA A 41 -0.79 10.69 -3.97
N VAL A 42 -1.31 10.64 -5.21
CA VAL A 42 -1.18 9.47 -6.09
C VAL A 42 0.28 9.21 -6.49
N ALA A 43 1.06 10.26 -6.74
CA ALA A 43 2.48 10.12 -7.02
C ALA A 43 3.24 9.55 -5.81
N VAL A 44 2.98 10.06 -4.60
CA VAL A 44 3.61 9.53 -3.39
C VAL A 44 3.14 8.09 -3.11
N LEU A 45 1.86 7.78 -3.30
CA LEU A 45 1.35 6.41 -3.18
C LEU A 45 2.08 5.47 -4.14
N ARG A 46 2.26 5.87 -5.40
CA ARG A 46 2.98 5.07 -6.40
C ARG A 46 4.42 4.81 -5.99
N GLU A 47 5.13 5.83 -5.51
CA GLU A 47 6.50 5.69 -5.04
C GLU A 47 6.59 4.76 -3.82
N THR A 48 5.77 5.01 -2.79
CA THR A 48 5.70 4.17 -1.59
C THR A 48 5.38 2.71 -1.94
N SER A 49 4.46 2.49 -2.87
CA SER A 49 4.10 1.15 -3.36
C SER A 49 5.26 0.45 -4.06
N ASN A 50 5.96 1.15 -4.96
CA ASN A 50 7.10 0.60 -5.69
C ASN A 50 8.24 0.23 -4.75
N ASN A 51 8.54 1.09 -3.77
CA ASN A 51 9.59 0.84 -2.78
C ASN A 51 9.25 -0.38 -1.91
N TRP A 52 8.01 -0.48 -1.42
CA TRP A 52 7.56 -1.62 -0.64
C TRP A 52 7.61 -2.93 -1.43
N VAL A 53 7.15 -2.94 -2.69
CA VAL A 53 7.22 -4.11 -3.56
C VAL A 53 8.67 -4.51 -3.82
N ALA A 54 9.53 -3.55 -4.16
CA ALA A 54 10.94 -3.81 -4.45
C ALA A 54 11.67 -4.41 -3.23
N LYS A 55 11.36 -3.92 -2.03
CA LYS A 55 11.95 -4.39 -0.76
C LYS A 55 11.51 -5.81 -0.42
N TYR A 56 10.21 -6.12 -0.50
CA TYR A 56 9.68 -7.36 0.09
C TYR A 56 9.38 -8.49 -0.91
N ARG A 57 9.23 -8.21 -2.21
CA ARG A 57 8.85 -9.25 -3.19
C ARG A 57 9.86 -10.39 -3.34
N ARG A 58 11.15 -10.12 -3.10
CA ARG A 58 12.21 -11.12 -3.20
C ARG A 58 12.45 -11.90 -1.91
N GLU A 59 11.86 -11.44 -0.80
CA GLU A 59 11.97 -12.05 0.51
C GLU A 59 11.00 -13.22 0.62
N LYS A 60 11.47 -14.45 0.35
CA LYS A 60 10.61 -15.65 0.26
C LYS A 60 9.71 -15.86 1.49
N GLN A 61 10.22 -15.56 2.69
CA GLN A 61 9.47 -15.69 3.94
C GLN A 61 8.32 -14.68 4.09
N LEU A 62 8.39 -13.55 3.38
CA LEU A 62 7.36 -12.52 3.34
C LEU A 62 6.46 -12.63 2.10
N ALA A 63 7.03 -12.96 0.94
CA ALA A 63 6.29 -13.06 -0.32
C ALA A 63 5.22 -14.17 -0.30
N GLY A 64 5.39 -15.19 0.56
CA GLY A 64 4.40 -16.25 0.79
C GLY A 64 3.28 -15.91 1.78
N LYS A 65 3.36 -14.75 2.45
CA LYS A 65 2.36 -14.31 3.44
C LYS A 65 1.08 -13.81 2.76
N PRO A 66 -0.11 -14.29 3.16
CA PRO A 66 -1.39 -13.65 2.84
C PRO A 66 -1.41 -12.12 2.94
N SER A 67 -0.76 -11.51 3.94
CA SER A 67 -0.68 -10.04 4.02
C SER A 67 0.01 -9.43 2.80
N PHE A 68 1.09 -10.06 2.32
CA PHE A 68 1.84 -9.59 1.16
C PHE A 68 1.05 -9.76 -0.12
N SER A 69 0.51 -10.96 -0.37
CA SER A 69 -0.22 -11.24 -1.62
C SER A 69 -1.46 -10.37 -1.78
N ASN A 70 -2.18 -10.11 -0.69
CA ASN A 70 -3.39 -9.28 -0.70
C ASN A 70 -3.02 -7.81 -0.93
N MET A 71 -2.03 -7.28 -0.21
CA MET A 71 -1.57 -5.90 -0.46
C MET A 71 -1.02 -5.72 -1.87
N TYR A 72 -0.25 -6.68 -2.38
CA TYR A 72 0.27 -6.62 -3.75
C TYR A 72 -0.85 -6.55 -4.80
N SER A 73 -1.94 -7.30 -4.59
CA SER A 73 -3.12 -7.27 -5.45
C SER A 73 -3.82 -5.90 -5.40
N VAL A 74 -4.04 -5.35 -4.20
CA VAL A 74 -4.61 -4.01 -4.00
C VAL A 74 -3.78 -2.94 -4.71
N LEU A 75 -2.46 -2.95 -4.52
CA LEU A 75 -1.56 -1.97 -5.13
C LEU A 75 -1.59 -2.04 -6.67
N ASN A 76 -1.64 -3.25 -7.24
CA ASN A 76 -1.78 -3.41 -8.69
C ASN A 76 -3.12 -2.92 -9.23
N ALA A 77 -4.22 -3.14 -8.49
CA ALA A 77 -5.54 -2.65 -8.89
C ALA A 77 -5.60 -1.11 -8.91
N ILE A 78 -5.00 -0.47 -7.89
CA ILE A 78 -4.92 1.00 -7.80
C ILE A 78 -4.00 1.57 -8.88
N SER A 79 -2.80 1.00 -9.03
CA SER A 79 -1.82 1.41 -10.04
C SER A 79 -2.41 1.31 -11.46
N GLY A 80 -3.06 0.18 -11.77
CA GLY A 80 -3.74 -0.02 -13.05
C GLY A 80 -4.80 1.04 -13.33
N HIS A 81 -5.60 1.41 -12.33
CA HIS A 81 -6.59 2.48 -12.46
C HIS A 81 -5.94 3.83 -12.82
N TYR A 82 -4.96 4.29 -12.05
CA TYR A 82 -4.34 5.59 -12.29
C TYR A 82 -3.50 5.64 -13.57
N ILE A 83 -2.92 4.51 -14.00
CA ILE A 83 -2.27 4.40 -15.31
C ILE A 83 -3.29 4.54 -16.44
N SER A 84 -4.46 3.93 -16.33
CA SER A 84 -5.48 3.96 -17.38
C SER A 84 -6.28 5.27 -17.45
N PHE A 85 -6.55 5.90 -16.30
CA PHE A 85 -7.50 7.02 -16.23
C PHE A 85 -6.85 8.35 -15.81
N GLY A 86 -5.59 8.34 -15.38
CA GLY A 86 -4.86 9.51 -14.90
C GLY A 86 -4.95 9.71 -13.38
N PRO A 87 -4.02 10.48 -12.79
CA PRO A 87 -3.81 10.55 -11.34
C PRO A 87 -4.91 11.29 -10.57
N SER A 88 -5.78 12.04 -11.24
CA SER A 88 -6.94 12.71 -10.63
C SER A 88 -8.25 11.94 -10.85
N ALA A 89 -8.22 10.79 -11.53
CA ALA A 89 -9.43 10.05 -11.82
C ALA A 89 -9.96 9.33 -10.57
N PRO A 90 -11.21 9.59 -10.16
CA PRO A 90 -11.78 8.93 -8.99
C PRO A 90 -11.92 7.44 -9.22
N ILE A 91 -11.60 6.63 -8.20
CA ILE A 91 -11.84 5.19 -8.24
C ILE A 91 -13.36 4.95 -8.14
N PRO A 92 -13.97 4.17 -9.05
CA PRO A 92 -15.41 3.87 -8.99
C PRO A 92 -15.81 3.26 -7.63
N ALA A 93 -16.94 3.70 -7.07
CA ALA A 93 -17.36 3.35 -5.70
C ALA A 93 -17.33 1.84 -5.41
N LYS A 94 -17.86 1.01 -6.33
CA LYS A 94 -17.85 -0.45 -6.19
C LYS A 94 -16.44 -1.04 -6.17
N ARG A 95 -15.51 -0.47 -6.96
CA ARG A 95 -14.10 -0.89 -6.98
C ARG A 95 -13.40 -0.44 -5.70
N LYS A 96 -13.65 0.79 -5.25
CA LYS A 96 -13.12 1.33 -4.00
C LYS A 96 -13.55 0.48 -2.80
N ALA A 97 -14.82 0.12 -2.71
CA ALA A 97 -15.32 -0.75 -1.63
C ALA A 97 -14.60 -2.11 -1.58
N ARG A 98 -14.36 -2.73 -2.74
CA ARG A 98 -13.60 -3.99 -2.84
C ARG A 98 -12.14 -3.83 -2.43
N ILE A 99 -11.48 -2.75 -2.87
CA ILE A 99 -10.10 -2.43 -2.49
C ILE A 99 -10.00 -2.30 -0.96
N LEU A 100 -10.95 -1.61 -0.32
CA LEU A 100 -10.99 -1.45 1.13
C LEU A 100 -11.16 -2.79 1.85
N GLU A 101 -12.06 -3.66 1.37
CA GLU A 101 -12.28 -5.00 1.93
C GLU A 101 -11.03 -5.91 1.82
N GLU A 102 -10.38 -5.93 0.66
CA GLU A 102 -9.15 -6.70 0.43
C GLU A 102 -8.00 -6.20 1.32
N MET A 103 -7.90 -4.88 1.49
CA MET A 103 -6.90 -4.24 2.34
C MET A 103 -7.16 -4.52 3.83
N ASP A 104 -8.41 -4.47 4.29
CA ASP A 104 -8.77 -4.86 5.66
C ASP A 104 -8.41 -6.33 5.94
N THR A 105 -8.58 -7.19 4.94
CA THR A 105 -8.18 -8.60 5.02
C THR A 105 -6.66 -8.72 5.12
N ALA A 106 -5.91 -7.93 4.36
CA ALA A 106 -4.45 -7.89 4.43
C ALA A 106 -3.94 -7.36 5.79
N GLU A 107 -4.56 -6.31 6.32
CA GLU A 107 -4.23 -5.73 7.64
C GLU A 107 -4.46 -6.74 8.78
N LYS A 108 -5.58 -7.47 8.74
CA LYS A 108 -5.89 -8.56 9.68
C LYS A 108 -4.94 -9.76 9.56
N ALA A 109 -4.43 -10.03 8.36
CA ALA A 109 -3.41 -11.06 8.17
C ALA A 109 -2.09 -10.62 8.80
N LEU A 110 -1.68 -9.37 8.50
CA LEU A 110 -0.45 -8.76 9.00
C LEU A 110 -0.42 -8.73 10.53
N SER A 111 -1.52 -8.36 11.18
CA SER A 111 -1.62 -8.31 12.65
C SER A 111 -1.47 -9.69 13.31
N ARG A 112 -1.54 -10.77 12.53
CA ARG A 112 -1.37 -12.17 12.96
C ARG A 112 -0.03 -12.75 12.48
N GLY A 113 0.85 -11.95 11.90
CA GLY A 113 2.13 -12.38 11.33
C GLY A 113 1.99 -13.23 10.06
N ARG A 114 0.82 -13.19 9.40
CA ARG A 114 0.47 -13.99 8.22
C ARG A 114 0.34 -13.12 6.99
#